data_AF-A0A8S2FX52-F1
#
_entry.id   AF-A0A8S2FX52-F1
#
_cell.length_a   1.000
_cell.length_b   1.000
_cell.length_c   1.000
_cell.angle_alpha   90.00
_cell.angle_beta   90.00
_cell.angle_gamma   90.00
#
_symmetry.space_group_name_H-M   'P 1'
#
loop_
_entity.id
_entity.type
_entity.pdbx_description
1 polymer ?
#
loop_
_entity_poly.entity_id
_entity_poly.type
_entity_poly.pdbx_seq_one_letter_code
_entity_poly.pdbx_strand_id
1 'polypeptide(L)'
;MTDSEAKLKQKEDRRLKRAKLRSLETLAYSSALSYLRAKNDYNKESELILAQLRCLLHISDDRHMAELKRIINNDELQQIISTVNFGQIGLSDNWKKIIVRKQSQETSPKITTTSMKKKRTKNKNSEKRK
;
A
#
# COMPACT_ATOMS: atom_id res chain seq x y z
N MET A 1 11.22 4.32 44.66
CA MET A 1 10.43 3.84 43.50
C MET A 1 10.10 2.39 43.74
N THR A 2 8.82 2.04 43.67
CA THR A 2 8.37 0.65 43.81
C THR A 2 8.65 -0.11 42.52
N ASP A 3 8.84 -1.43 42.60
CA ASP A 3 9.01 -2.28 41.41
C ASP A 3 7.83 -2.15 40.41
N SER A 4 6.64 -1.84 40.91
CA SER A 4 5.46 -1.53 40.10
C SER A 4 5.60 -0.24 39.28
N GLU A 5 6.14 0.83 39.87
CA GLU A 5 6.37 2.11 39.17
C GLU A 5 7.43 1.96 38.06
N ALA A 6 8.51 1.23 38.35
CA ALA A 6 9.56 0.97 37.38
C ALA A 6 9.06 0.18 36.16
N LYS A 7 8.22 -0.84 36.39
CA LYS A 7 7.59 -1.63 35.32
C LYS A 7 6.63 -0.79 34.47
N LEU A 8 5.84 0.08 35.10
CA LEU A 8 4.93 0.97 34.38
C LEU A 8 5.70 1.97 33.49
N LYS A 9 6.74 2.60 34.03
CA LYS A 9 7.60 3.50 33.28
C LYS A 9 8.23 2.81 32.06
N GLN A 10 8.76 1.59 32.25
CA GLN A 10 9.33 0.80 31.16
C GLN A 10 8.28 0.42 30.09
N LYS A 11 7.03 0.17 30.49
CA LYS A 11 5.93 -0.10 29.55
C LYS A 11 5.60 1.12 28.70
N GLU A 12 5.49 2.29 29.31
CA GLU A 12 5.24 3.55 28.59
C GLU A 12 6.42 3.91 27.67
N ASP A 13 7.66 3.77 28.12
CA ASP A 13 8.84 4.00 27.28
C ASP A 13 8.85 3.10 26.03
N ARG A 14 8.47 1.82 26.18
CA ARG A 14 8.34 0.90 25.04
C ARG A 14 7.24 1.33 24.08
N ARG A 15 6.11 1.80 24.60
CA ARG A 15 4.98 2.31 23.79
C ARG A 15 5.40 3.55 23.00
N LEU A 16 6.08 4.50 23.62
CA LEU A 16 6.58 5.71 22.97
C LEU A 16 7.58 5.39 21.86
N LYS A 17 8.54 4.48 22.13
CA LYS A 17 9.53 4.05 21.13
C LYS A 17 8.87 3.37 19.92
N ARG A 18 7.84 2.54 20.14
CA ARG A 18 7.05 1.91 19.05
C ARG A 18 6.29 2.95 18.23
N ALA A 19 5.65 3.92 18.89
CA ALA A 19 4.97 5.00 18.21
C ALA A 19 5.94 5.84 17.36
N LYS A 20 7.14 6.11 17.88
CA LYS A 20 8.19 6.82 17.13
C LYS A 20 8.68 6.04 15.92
N LEU A 21 8.91 4.73 16.06
CA LEU A 21 9.25 3.87 14.92
C LEU A 21 8.17 3.93 13.84
N ARG A 22 6.89 3.82 14.23
CA ARG A 22 5.78 3.90 13.28
C ARG A 22 5.69 5.24 12.55
N SER A 23 5.99 6.32 13.28
CA SER A 23 6.08 7.67 12.69
C SER A 23 7.22 7.76 11.67
N LEU A 24 8.38 7.17 11.94
CA LEU A 24 9.53 7.15 11.02
C LEU A 24 9.24 6.33 9.76
N GLU A 25 8.65 5.14 9.89
CA GLU A 25 8.22 4.31 8.75
C GLU A 25 7.29 5.08 7.81
N THR A 26 6.29 5.72 8.40
CA THR A 26 5.28 6.50 7.66
C THR A 26 5.90 7.72 6.99
N LEU A 27 6.79 8.44 7.69
CA LEU A 27 7.47 9.61 7.17
C LEU A 27 8.37 9.25 5.99
N ALA A 28 9.19 8.20 6.12
CA ALA A 28 10.08 7.74 5.05
C ALA A 28 9.30 7.38 3.78
N TYR A 29 8.19 6.64 3.94
CA TYR A 29 7.32 6.28 2.82
C TYR A 29 6.69 7.50 2.14
N SER A 30 6.16 8.44 2.95
CA SER A 30 5.55 9.68 2.49
C SER A 30 6.54 10.55 1.71
N SER A 31 7.78 10.67 2.19
CA SER A 31 8.85 11.42 1.53
C SER A 31 9.22 10.82 0.17
N ALA A 32 9.36 9.49 0.09
CA ALA A 32 9.65 8.81 -1.19
C ALA A 32 8.52 9.05 -2.21
N LEU A 33 7.26 8.96 -1.77
CA LEU A 33 6.11 9.19 -2.63
C LEU A 33 6.00 10.67 -3.08
N SER A 34 6.37 11.59 -2.19
CA SER A 34 6.41 13.04 -2.48
C SER A 34 7.50 13.36 -3.51
N TYR A 35 8.68 12.74 -3.42
CA TYR A 35 9.74 12.85 -4.43
C TYR A 35 9.26 12.39 -5.81
N LEU A 36 8.65 11.20 -5.89
CA LEU A 36 8.13 10.69 -7.16
C LEU A 36 7.04 11.61 -7.73
N ARG A 37 6.20 12.19 -6.87
CA ARG A 37 5.19 13.16 -7.28
C ARG A 37 5.83 14.42 -7.85
N ALA A 38 6.80 14.99 -7.15
CA ALA A 38 7.52 16.19 -7.56
C ALA A 38 8.27 15.99 -8.89
N LYS A 39 8.83 14.81 -9.11
CA LYS A 39 9.44 14.42 -10.39
C LYS A 39 8.40 14.34 -11.53
N ASN A 40 7.12 14.16 -11.21
CA ASN A 40 5.99 13.94 -12.13
C ASN A 40 6.16 12.74 -13.07
N ASP A 41 7.10 11.84 -12.77
CA ASP A 41 7.39 10.64 -13.54
C ASP A 41 7.13 9.40 -12.68
N TYR A 42 6.06 8.68 -13.03
CA TYR A 42 5.75 7.39 -12.44
C TYR A 42 5.86 6.33 -13.52
N ASN A 43 6.72 5.34 -13.30
CA ASN A 43 6.92 4.25 -14.24
C ASN A 43 6.97 2.92 -13.47
N LYS A 44 7.26 1.81 -14.17
CA LYS A 44 7.31 0.47 -13.56
C LYS A 44 8.38 0.34 -12.47
N GLU A 45 9.49 1.07 -12.62
CA GLU A 45 10.56 1.09 -11.63
C GLU A 45 10.10 1.83 -10.36
N SER A 46 9.46 2.99 -10.51
CA SER A 46 8.82 3.71 -9.39
C SER A 46 7.79 2.84 -8.65
N GLU A 47 6.99 2.07 -9.39
CA GLU A 47 6.01 1.14 -8.82
C GLU A 47 6.69 0.02 -8.01
N LEU A 48 7.75 -0.59 -8.55
CA LEU A 48 8.51 -1.64 -7.89
C LEU A 48 9.17 -1.13 -6.59
N ILE A 49 9.81 0.04 -6.65
CA ILE A 49 10.45 0.66 -5.49
C ILE A 49 9.40 0.95 -4.40
N LEU A 50 8.25 1.50 -4.77
CA LEU A 50 7.18 1.76 -3.81
C LEU A 50 6.62 0.46 -3.22
N ALA A 51 6.47 -0.60 -4.01
CA ALA A 51 6.03 -1.90 -3.50
C ALA A 51 7.02 -2.49 -2.47
N GLN A 52 8.33 -2.43 -2.77
CA GLN A 52 9.38 -2.87 -1.86
C GLN A 52 9.41 -2.04 -0.57
N LEU A 53 9.32 -0.70 -0.68
CA LEU A 53 9.26 0.18 0.47
C LEU A 53 8.02 -0.08 1.34
N ARG A 54 6.87 -0.37 0.72
CA ARG A 54 5.66 -0.70 1.48
C ARG A 54 5.83 -1.97 2.30
N CYS A 55 6.45 -3.00 1.74
CA CYS A 55 6.76 -4.24 2.45
C CYS A 55 7.77 -3.97 3.59
N LEU A 56 8.86 -3.26 3.30
CA LEU A 56 9.92 -2.96 4.27
C LEU A 56 9.43 -2.12 5.45
N LEU A 57 8.57 -1.14 5.19
CA LEU A 57 8.08 -0.15 6.17
C LEU A 57 6.69 -0.48 6.72
N HIS A 58 6.17 -1.68 6.44
CA HIS A 58 4.85 -2.15 6.91
C HIS A 58 3.71 -1.17 6.59
N ILE A 59 3.65 -0.69 5.33
CA ILE A 59 2.62 0.26 4.87
C ILE A 59 1.46 -0.51 4.25
N SER A 60 0.29 -0.44 4.89
CA SER A 60 -0.96 -1.04 4.40
C SER A 60 -1.44 -0.38 3.10
N ASP A 61 -2.28 -1.09 2.35
CA ASP A 61 -2.92 -0.53 1.15
C ASP A 61 -3.73 0.72 1.48
N ASP A 62 -4.50 0.71 2.56
CA ASP A 62 -5.28 1.88 3.01
C ASP A 62 -4.39 3.09 3.26
N ARG A 63 -3.25 2.89 3.94
CA ARG A 63 -2.31 3.98 4.21
C ARG A 63 -1.67 4.47 2.92
N HIS A 64 -1.30 3.57 2.02
CA HIS A 64 -0.76 3.92 0.72
C HIS A 64 -1.77 4.75 -0.10
N MET A 65 -3.05 4.37 -0.12
CA MET A 65 -4.10 5.12 -0.80
C MET A 65 -4.33 6.49 -0.16
N ALA A 66 -4.31 6.58 1.17
CA ALA A 66 -4.43 7.85 1.88
C ALA A 66 -3.27 8.81 1.53
N GLU A 67 -2.03 8.32 1.50
CA GLU A 67 -0.87 9.12 1.10
C GLU A 67 -0.95 9.55 -0.37
N LEU A 68 -1.35 8.65 -1.28
CA LEU A 68 -1.54 9.01 -2.69
C LEU A 68 -2.53 10.17 -2.84
N LYS A 69 -3.72 10.07 -2.20
CA LYS A 69 -4.73 11.13 -2.25
C LYS A 69 -4.18 12.45 -1.69
N ARG A 70 -3.47 12.41 -0.56
CA ARG A 70 -2.85 13.59 0.06
C ARG A 70 -1.84 14.26 -0.87
N ILE A 71 -0.96 13.47 -1.49
CA ILE A 71 0.16 13.96 -2.31
C ILE A 71 -0.30 14.50 -3.65
N ILE A 72 -1.34 13.90 -4.24
CA ILE A 72 -1.95 14.39 -5.49
C ILE A 72 -2.52 15.81 -5.29
N ASN A 73 -3.14 16.05 -4.13
CA ASN A 73 -3.78 17.31 -3.79
C ASN A 73 -2.86 18.27 -3.02
N ASN A 74 -1.55 18.04 -3.00
CA ASN A 74 -0.61 18.90 -2.29
C ASN A 74 -0.17 20.06 -3.20
N ASP A 75 -0.60 21.28 -2.87
CA ASP A 75 -0.34 22.49 -3.66
C ASP A 75 1.15 22.82 -3.79
N GLU A 76 1.94 22.60 -2.74
CA GLU A 76 3.39 22.82 -2.77
C GLU A 76 4.06 21.89 -3.79
N LEU A 77 3.68 20.61 -3.82
CA LEU A 77 4.18 19.67 -4.81
C LEU A 77 3.74 20.06 -6.23
N GLN A 78 2.53 20.59 -6.41
CA GLN A 78 2.07 21.10 -7.71
C GLN A 78 2.91 22.29 -8.16
N GLN A 79 3.25 23.21 -7.25
CA GLN A 79 4.12 24.33 -7.55
C GLN A 79 5.53 23.86 -7.94
N ILE A 80 6.12 22.93 -7.17
CA ILE A 80 7.43 22.35 -7.48
C ILE A 80 7.43 21.73 -8.88
N ILE A 81 6.41 20.95 -9.24
CA ILE A 81 6.31 20.35 -10.58
C ILE A 81 6.29 21.42 -11.66
N SER A 82 5.47 22.47 -11.46
CA SER A 82 5.37 23.55 -12.45
C SER A 82 6.70 24.26 -12.69
N THR A 83 7.51 24.43 -11.64
CA THR A 83 8.82 25.09 -11.72
C THR A 83 9.90 24.17 -12.27
N VAL A 84 9.98 22.92 -11.79
CA VAL A 84 11.04 21.97 -12.14
C VAL A 84 10.84 21.37 -13.53
N ASN A 85 9.59 21.09 -13.91
CA ASN A 85 9.26 20.40 -15.17
C ASN A 85 8.79 21.37 -16.26
N PHE A 86 9.36 22.58 -16.31
CA PHE A 86 9.15 23.57 -17.38
C PHE A 86 7.68 23.90 -17.68
N GLY A 87 6.87 24.14 -16.65
CA GLY A 87 5.46 24.51 -16.82
C GLY A 87 4.52 23.35 -17.09
N GLN A 88 4.95 22.09 -16.89
CA GLN A 88 4.00 20.99 -16.79
C GLN A 88 3.10 21.21 -15.57
N ILE A 89 1.78 21.25 -15.81
CA ILE A 89 0.77 21.43 -14.75
C ILE A 89 -0.01 20.13 -14.59
N GLY A 90 -0.19 19.72 -13.34
CA GLY A 90 -1.02 18.58 -12.98
C GLY A 90 -0.30 17.23 -12.96
N LEU A 91 -1.06 16.16 -13.23
CA LEU A 91 -0.59 14.78 -13.19
C LEU A 91 -0.13 14.36 -14.59
N SER A 92 1.03 13.72 -14.70
CA SER A 92 1.39 13.02 -15.93
C SER A 92 0.44 11.84 -16.21
N ASP A 93 0.40 11.38 -17.46
CA ASP A 93 -0.52 10.31 -17.85
C ASP A 93 -0.28 9.00 -17.10
N ASN A 94 0.97 8.73 -16.71
CA ASN A 94 1.28 7.57 -15.90
C ASN A 94 0.71 7.71 -14.49
N TRP A 95 0.83 8.90 -13.88
CA TRP A 95 0.20 9.21 -12.60
C TRP A 95 -1.33 9.05 -12.66
N LYS A 96 -1.99 9.52 -13.73
CA LYS A 96 -3.44 9.34 -13.94
C LYS A 96 -3.83 7.86 -14.00
N LYS A 97 -3.07 7.03 -14.73
CA LYS A 97 -3.36 5.58 -14.88
C LYS A 97 -3.38 4.84 -13.55
N ILE A 98 -2.54 5.20 -12.59
CA ILE A 98 -2.47 4.50 -11.29
C ILE A 98 -3.66 4.83 -10.41
N ILE A 99 -4.08 6.10 -10.41
CA ILE A 99 -5.27 6.56 -9.68
C ILE A 99 -6.49 5.77 -10.15
N VAL A 100 -6.65 5.64 -11.47
CA VAL A 100 -7.78 4.93 -12.09
C VAL A 100 -7.68 3.41 -11.85
N ARG A 101 -6.50 2.79 -12.05
CA ARG A 101 -6.32 1.34 -11.87
C ARG A 101 -6.66 0.86 -10.45
N LYS A 102 -6.35 1.66 -9.43
CA LYS A 102 -6.55 1.29 -8.02
C LYS A 102 -8.02 1.40 -7.58
N GLN A 103 -8.80 2.31 -8.19
CA GLN A 103 -10.25 2.41 -7.94
C GLN A 103 -11.04 1.19 -8.45
N SER A 104 -10.59 0.53 -9.53
CA SER A 104 -11.25 -0.66 -10.10
C SER A 104 -10.92 -1.97 -9.37
N GLN A 105 -9.90 -2.02 -8.52
CA GLN A 105 -9.53 -3.22 -7.75
C GLN A 105 -10.25 -3.27 -6.37
N GLU A 106 -10.86 -2.18 -5.92
CA GLU A 106 -11.69 -2.14 -4.70
C GLU A 106 -13.12 -2.69 -4.93
N THR A 107 -13.56 -2.88 -6.18
CA THR A 107 -14.94 -3.29 -6.52
C THR A 107 -15.12 -4.78 -6.86
N SER A 108 -14.12 -5.64 -6.65
CA SER A 108 -14.27 -7.09 -6.83
C SER A 108 -14.64 -7.79 -5.50
N PRO A 109 -15.65 -8.67 -5.49
CA PRO A 109 -16.20 -9.23 -4.26
C PRO A 109 -15.20 -10.14 -3.55
N LYS A 110 -15.08 -9.97 -2.23
CA LYS A 110 -14.32 -10.85 -1.33
C LYS A 110 -14.83 -12.28 -1.47
N ILE A 111 -14.00 -13.18 -1.99
CA ILE A 111 -14.29 -14.61 -2.07
C ILE A 111 -14.44 -15.14 -0.64
N THR A 112 -15.67 -15.47 -0.24
CA THR A 112 -15.96 -16.19 0.99
C THR A 112 -15.63 -17.66 0.76
N THR A 113 -14.73 -18.22 1.57
CA THR A 113 -14.35 -19.64 1.52
C THR A 113 -15.51 -20.51 1.99
N THR A 114 -16.38 -20.92 1.08
CA THR A 114 -17.35 -22.00 1.34
C THR A 114 -16.69 -23.34 1.03
N SER A 115 -16.44 -24.10 2.09
CA SER A 115 -15.91 -25.47 2.10
C SER A 115 -16.74 -26.42 1.22
N MET A 116 -16.10 -27.03 0.21
CA MET A 116 -16.73 -27.96 -0.72
C MET A 116 -16.91 -29.36 -0.11
N LYS A 117 -18.17 -29.81 -0.03
CA LYS A 117 -18.58 -31.17 0.32
C LYS A 117 -18.26 -32.13 -0.84
N LYS A 118 -17.40 -33.13 -0.62
CA LYS A 118 -17.06 -34.22 -1.56
C LYS A 118 -18.30 -35.05 -1.92
N LYS A 119 -18.70 -35.08 -3.20
CA LYS A 119 -19.63 -36.09 -3.77
C LYS A 119 -18.81 -37.20 -4.45
N ARG A 120 -18.89 -38.42 -3.92
CA ARG A 120 -18.42 -39.67 -4.58
C ARG A 120 -19.39 -40.02 -5.72
N THR A 121 -18.89 -40.17 -6.93
CA THR A 121 -19.63 -40.80 -8.05
C THR A 121 -19.11 -42.23 -8.27
N LYS A 122 -20.05 -43.17 -8.41
CA LYS A 122 -19.83 -44.60 -8.68
C LYS A 122 -19.41 -44.80 -10.14
N ASN A 123 -18.40 -45.64 -10.35
CA ASN A 123 -17.92 -46.06 -11.66
C ASN A 123 -18.76 -47.24 -12.21
N LYS A 124 -19.20 -47.17 -13.47
CA LYS A 124 -19.79 -48.27 -14.25
C LYS A 124 -19.19 -48.20 -15.66
N ASN A 125 -18.38 -49.19 -16.00
CA ASN A 125 -18.09 -49.63 -17.37
C ASN A 125 -17.76 -51.13 -17.21
N SER A 126 -18.62 -52.09 -17.55
CA SER A 126 -19.03 -52.55 -18.89
C SER A 126 -17.84 -53.00 -19.75
N GLU A 127 -17.36 -54.21 -19.45
CA GLU A 127 -16.42 -54.93 -20.30
C GLU A 127 -17.16 -56.15 -20.87
N LYS A 128 -17.53 -56.05 -22.16
CA LYS A 128 -17.97 -57.16 -23.00
C LYS A 128 -16.90 -57.27 -24.10
N ARG A 129 -16.23 -58.42 -24.21
CA ARG A 129 -16.23 -59.25 -25.43
C ARG A 129 -15.26 -60.44 -25.34
N LYS A 130 -15.86 -61.59 -25.63
CA LYS A 130 -15.35 -62.82 -26.27
C LYS A 130 -14.45 -63.72 -25.44
#